data_AF-A0A7X5F237-F1
#
_entry.id   AF-A0A7X5F237-F1
#
_cell.length_a   1.000
_cell.length_b   1.000
_cell.length_c   1.000
_cell.angle_alpha   90.00
_cell.angle_beta   90.00
_cell.angle_gamma   90.00
#
_symmetry.space_group_name_H-M   'P 1'
#
loop_
_entity.id
_entity.type
_entity.pdbx_description
1 polymer ?
#
loop_
_entity_poly.entity_id
_entity_poly.type
_entity_poly.pdbx_seq_one_letter_code
_entity_poly.pdbx_strand_id
1 'polypeptide(L)'
;MTYYVDETAYPAKSVVFIRATWGNTTYTGTGFLVGRNDLVTAAHVVYDVKLGRVADTIKIYPVYNPDKFNQNFYSYAAIDFYSNSNPGAFDPDRDGLISPGDNRFSTMGHAEVDIAVLSLSKPLGDTYGWFGVDPDFNNGGRVSVIGHPGAWENYSVRDDGSVYADATDQVYINEGNIEINPGNSGGPIFYQSSSGPYAVGLVSTKSYFTDIGGHWNWMKETIRDNDRFIDGYAGHTVTGTSGNDVFGLFATKGRYTSVGNDTVYGGAGRDTVKFQGPGSDFTFTRNGTTITITDKTGSEGRDTLYDVERLDFDNGTLAFDFDGSAGQTYRLYQAAFARTPDRPGLSHNVNLVDQGMTLKQMAGAFIGSAEFIQRYGVGTSNTTYVTALYQNVLGRGPDPVGLNGWLDRLATGTWDRQDVLLGFSESPENQALVGAQISNGIWLL
;
A
#
# COMPACT_ATOMS: atom_id res chain seq x y z
N MET A 1 13.48 24.40 35.37
CA MET A 1 13.00 25.79 35.23
C MET A 1 13.07 26.13 33.77
N THR A 2 11.93 26.49 33.19
CA THR A 2 11.78 26.82 31.77
C THR A 2 12.65 27.98 31.34
N TYR A 3 13.23 27.87 30.15
CA TYR A 3 14.03 28.91 29.51
C TYR A 3 13.80 28.94 28.00
N TYR A 4 13.96 30.13 27.40
CA TYR A 4 13.94 30.29 25.95
C TYR A 4 15.10 29.53 25.29
N VAL A 5 14.83 28.91 24.16
CA VAL A 5 15.85 28.27 23.32
C VAL A 5 15.89 28.92 21.95
N ASP A 6 17.08 28.94 21.35
CA ASP A 6 17.28 29.40 19.98
C ASP A 6 16.54 28.45 19.02
N GLU A 7 15.51 28.94 18.35
CA GLU A 7 14.66 28.15 17.46
C GLU A 7 15.41 27.64 16.22
N THR A 8 16.61 28.18 15.94
CA THR A 8 17.47 27.77 14.82
C THR A 8 18.47 26.68 15.21
N ALA A 9 18.69 26.46 16.51
CA ALA A 9 19.63 25.48 17.02
C ALA A 9 19.00 24.08 17.12
N TYR A 10 19.78 23.04 16.85
CA TYR A 10 19.33 21.67 17.06
C TYR A 10 19.40 21.33 18.56
N PRO A 11 18.34 20.73 19.17
CA PRO A 11 17.19 20.11 18.51
C PRO A 11 15.93 20.97 18.35
N ALA A 12 15.93 22.22 18.83
CA ALA A 12 14.77 23.11 18.75
C ALA A 12 14.31 23.37 17.30
N LYS A 13 15.21 23.46 16.33
CA LYS A 13 14.84 23.65 14.91
C LYS A 13 14.03 22.51 14.30
N SER A 14 14.11 21.30 14.86
CA SER A 14 13.30 20.13 14.47
C SER A 14 11.97 20.02 15.23
N VAL A 15 11.70 20.95 16.15
CA VAL A 15 10.41 21.14 16.82
C VAL A 15 9.67 22.25 16.11
N VAL A 16 8.39 22.02 15.80
CA VAL A 16 7.58 22.91 14.98
C VAL A 16 6.44 23.48 15.80
N PHE A 17 6.07 24.72 15.48
CA PHE A 17 4.82 25.31 15.94
C PHE A 17 3.70 24.95 14.96
N ILE A 18 2.54 24.56 15.49
CA ILE A 18 1.38 24.15 14.69
C ILE A 18 0.23 25.11 14.94
N ARG A 19 -0.42 25.57 13.86
CA ARG A 19 -1.72 26.26 13.90
C ARG A 19 -2.77 25.40 13.21
N ALA A 20 -3.80 25.03 13.96
CA ALA A 20 -4.95 24.27 13.47
C ALA A 20 -6.22 25.13 13.55
N THR A 21 -6.96 25.23 12.46
CA THR A 21 -8.13 26.11 12.34
C THR A 21 -9.38 25.31 11.98
N TRP A 22 -10.46 25.50 12.74
CA TRP A 22 -11.81 25.02 12.45
C TRP A 22 -12.73 26.23 12.27
N GLY A 23 -13.15 26.49 11.03
CA GLY A 23 -13.90 27.69 10.67
C GLY A 23 -13.14 28.96 11.04
N ASN A 24 -13.66 29.70 12.02
CA ASN A 24 -13.06 30.96 12.50
C ASN A 24 -12.22 30.79 13.79
N THR A 25 -12.12 29.58 14.33
CA THR A 25 -11.41 29.30 15.58
C THR A 25 -10.06 28.67 15.26
N THR A 26 -8.98 29.21 15.84
CA THR A 26 -7.63 28.66 15.68
C THR A 26 -7.05 28.29 17.03
N TYR A 27 -6.49 27.08 17.10
CA TYR A 27 -5.71 26.58 18.22
C TYR A 27 -4.25 26.39 17.81
N THR A 28 -3.39 26.35 18.82
CA THR A 28 -1.94 26.22 18.64
C THR A 28 -1.40 25.06 19.43
N GLY A 29 -0.42 24.38 18.85
CA GLY A 29 0.30 23.29 19.50
C GLY A 29 1.75 23.22 19.02
N THR A 30 2.41 22.15 19.41
CA THR A 30 3.78 21.83 19.04
C THR A 30 3.79 20.46 18.35
N GLY A 31 4.73 20.23 17.44
CA GLY A 31 5.08 18.90 16.97
C GLY A 31 6.58 18.75 16.78
N PHE A 32 7.07 17.59 16.36
CA PHE A 32 8.50 17.38 16.11
C PHE A 32 8.75 16.36 15.01
N LEU A 33 9.84 16.58 14.27
CA LEU A 33 10.23 15.71 13.16
C LEU A 33 10.92 14.45 13.68
N VAL A 34 10.57 13.28 13.13
CA VAL A 34 11.15 11.97 13.47
C VAL A 34 11.75 11.24 12.26
N GLY A 35 11.70 11.88 11.09
CA GLY A 35 12.27 11.39 9.85
C GLY A 35 12.20 12.47 8.76
N ARG A 36 12.34 12.07 7.49
CA ARG A 36 12.52 13.02 6.39
C ARG A 36 11.29 13.87 6.17
N ASN A 37 10.10 13.26 6.20
CA ASN A 37 8.82 13.95 6.06
C ASN A 37 7.81 13.52 7.13
N ASP A 38 8.30 13.09 8.29
CA ASP A 38 7.52 12.55 9.39
C ASP A 38 7.40 13.56 10.53
N LEU A 39 6.20 14.07 10.77
CA LEU A 39 5.90 14.96 11.89
C LEU A 39 5.00 14.28 12.91
N VAL A 40 5.44 14.21 14.16
CA VAL A 40 4.63 13.71 15.28
C VAL A 40 4.05 14.89 16.06
N THR A 41 2.79 14.75 16.50
CA THR A 41 2.10 15.69 17.39
C THR A 41 1.06 14.93 18.22
N ALA A 42 0.49 15.59 19.23
CA ALA A 42 -0.69 15.09 19.91
C ALA A 42 -1.91 15.12 18.97
N ALA A 43 -2.75 14.10 19.02
CA ALA A 43 -3.93 13.97 18.16
C ALA A 43 -4.90 15.16 18.34
N HIS A 44 -5.12 15.60 19.58
CA HIS A 44 -6.01 16.73 19.87
C HIS A 44 -5.52 18.09 19.35
N VAL A 45 -4.26 18.20 18.91
CA VAL A 45 -3.75 19.43 18.26
C VAL A 45 -4.36 19.60 16.87
N VAL A 46 -4.72 18.50 16.22
CA VAL A 46 -5.10 18.43 14.80
C VAL A 46 -6.50 17.87 14.58
N TYR A 47 -7.10 17.25 15.59
CA TYR A 47 -8.46 16.71 15.60
C TYR A 47 -9.30 17.30 16.74
N ASP A 48 -10.53 17.71 16.44
CA ASP A 48 -11.48 18.17 17.46
C ASP A 48 -12.55 17.11 17.69
N VAL A 49 -12.52 16.49 18.88
CA VAL A 49 -13.45 15.43 19.30
C VAL A 49 -14.90 15.90 19.41
N LYS A 50 -15.16 17.19 19.67
CA LYS A 50 -16.53 17.72 19.73
C LYS A 50 -17.10 17.94 18.34
N LEU A 51 -16.23 18.22 17.36
CA LEU A 51 -16.61 18.40 15.97
C LEU A 51 -16.51 17.10 15.14
N GLY A 52 -15.87 16.06 15.67
CA GLY A 52 -15.66 14.79 15.00
C GLY A 52 -14.87 14.92 13.69
N ARG A 53 -13.90 15.86 13.64
CA ARG A 53 -13.14 16.12 12.40
C ARG A 53 -11.78 16.76 12.62
N VAL A 54 -10.89 16.49 11.66
CA VAL A 54 -9.62 17.20 11.46
C VAL A 54 -9.86 18.68 11.15
N ALA A 55 -8.92 19.54 11.53
CA ALA A 55 -8.95 20.96 11.22
C ALA A 55 -9.11 21.25 9.72
N ASP A 56 -9.82 22.34 9.39
CA ASP A 56 -9.96 22.83 8.01
C ASP A 56 -8.61 23.22 7.42
N THR A 57 -7.71 23.77 8.25
CA THR A 57 -6.33 24.05 7.87
C THR A 57 -5.37 23.73 9.00
N ILE A 58 -4.27 23.05 8.67
CA ILE A 58 -3.12 22.85 9.56
C ILE A 58 -1.91 23.50 8.91
N LYS A 59 -1.28 24.44 9.62
CA LYS A 59 -0.06 25.14 9.19
C LYS A 59 1.08 24.79 10.14
N ILE A 60 2.18 24.31 9.57
CA ILE A 60 3.35 23.82 10.28
C ILE A 60 4.49 24.83 10.09
N TYR A 61 5.05 25.34 11.18
CA TYR A 61 6.10 26.36 11.20
C TYR A 61 7.35 25.83 11.91
N PRO A 62 8.33 25.26 11.17
CA PRO A 62 9.68 25.05 11.70
C PRO A 62 10.35 26.38 12.01
N VAL A 63 11.23 26.42 13.02
CA VAL A 63 12.02 27.62 13.35
C VAL A 63 11.11 28.84 13.62
N TYR A 64 9.96 28.59 14.25
CA TYR A 64 8.95 29.62 14.50
C TYR A 64 9.42 30.64 15.55
N ASN A 65 9.28 31.92 15.21
CA ASN A 65 9.60 33.04 16.08
C ASN A 65 8.47 34.07 16.02
N PRO A 66 7.75 34.35 17.13
CA PRO A 66 6.58 35.23 17.11
C PRO A 66 6.88 36.69 16.68
N ASP A 67 8.14 37.15 16.73
CA ASP A 67 8.53 38.49 16.28
C ASP A 67 8.65 38.62 14.76
N LYS A 68 8.73 37.50 14.04
CA LYS A 68 8.95 37.50 12.58
C LYS A 68 7.62 37.57 11.82
N PHE A 69 7.47 38.61 11.00
CA PHE A 69 6.39 38.72 10.02
C PHE A 69 6.70 37.85 8.77
N ASN A 70 5.68 37.21 8.18
CA ASN A 70 5.78 36.37 6.97
C ASN A 70 6.75 35.18 7.08
N GLN A 71 6.54 34.33 8.08
CA GLN A 71 7.27 33.07 8.21
C GLN A 71 6.73 31.99 7.26
N ASN A 72 7.64 31.17 6.74
CA ASN A 72 7.27 30.02 5.92
C ASN A 72 6.46 29.03 6.74
N PHE A 73 5.37 28.55 6.16
CA PHE A 73 4.61 27.43 6.70
C PHE A 73 4.48 26.33 5.66
N TYR A 74 4.31 25.12 6.14
CA TYR A 74 4.10 23.93 5.34
C TYR A 74 2.74 23.32 5.69
N SER A 75 2.23 22.51 4.77
CA SER A 75 1.05 21.68 4.96
C SER A 75 1.46 20.21 5.01
N TYR A 76 0.51 19.35 5.32
CA TYR A 76 0.66 17.91 5.32
C TYR A 76 0.00 17.31 4.07
N ALA A 77 0.46 16.14 3.66
CA ALA A 77 -0.12 15.35 2.57
C ALA A 77 -1.12 14.30 3.11
N ALA A 78 -0.81 13.70 4.25
CA ALA A 78 -1.67 12.74 4.94
C ALA A 78 -1.52 12.86 6.45
N ILE A 79 -2.56 12.45 7.18
CA ILE A 79 -2.55 12.33 8.63
C ILE A 79 -2.99 10.92 8.99
N ASP A 80 -2.24 10.29 9.89
CA ASP A 80 -2.58 9.00 10.47
C ASP A 80 -2.71 9.18 11.99
N PHE A 81 -3.65 8.44 12.57
CA PHE A 81 -3.93 8.48 13.99
C PHE A 81 -3.83 7.08 14.56
N TYR A 82 -3.28 6.98 15.77
CA TYR A 82 -3.20 5.69 16.43
C TYR A 82 -4.58 5.13 16.75
N SER A 83 -4.80 3.84 16.44
CA SER A 83 -5.97 3.09 16.88
C SER A 83 -5.54 1.69 17.32
N ASN A 84 -6.05 1.22 18.46
CA ASN A 84 -5.70 -0.09 19.02
C ASN A 84 -6.21 -1.29 18.21
N SER A 85 -7.00 -1.10 17.14
CA SER A 85 -7.71 -2.23 16.52
C SER A 85 -8.12 -2.10 15.05
N ASN A 86 -7.91 -0.98 14.34
CA ASN A 86 -8.16 -0.95 12.89
C ASN A 86 -7.52 0.26 12.17
N PRO A 87 -6.81 0.07 11.05
CA PRO A 87 -6.48 1.16 10.12
C PRO A 87 -7.79 1.83 9.64
N GLY A 88 -7.97 3.12 9.93
CA GLY A 88 -9.20 3.86 9.64
C GLY A 88 -10.27 3.87 10.76
N ALA A 89 -9.98 3.34 11.94
CA ALA A 89 -10.88 3.29 13.11
C ALA A 89 -10.46 4.22 14.25
N PHE A 90 -9.88 5.39 13.95
CA PHE A 90 -9.69 6.42 14.96
C PHE A 90 -11.04 6.90 15.53
N ASP A 91 -12.08 6.91 14.70
CA ASP A 91 -13.46 7.27 15.04
C ASP A 91 -14.40 6.45 14.12
N PRO A 92 -14.54 5.14 14.35
CA PRO A 92 -15.16 4.21 13.41
C PRO A 92 -16.67 4.39 13.25
N ASP A 93 -17.34 4.98 14.23
CA ASP A 93 -18.76 5.35 14.20
C ASP A 93 -18.99 6.84 13.87
N ARG A 94 -17.92 7.62 13.69
CA ARG A 94 -17.95 9.04 13.31
C ARG A 94 -18.68 9.90 14.34
N ASP A 95 -18.64 9.50 15.60
CA ASP A 95 -19.27 10.22 16.70
C ASP A 95 -18.32 11.23 17.36
N GLY A 96 -17.04 11.24 16.95
CA GLY A 96 -15.99 12.11 17.45
C GLY A 96 -15.27 11.56 18.68
N LEU A 97 -15.59 10.36 19.15
CA LEU A 97 -15.10 9.77 20.40
C LEU A 97 -14.20 8.56 20.13
N ILE A 98 -13.08 8.52 20.84
CA ILE A 98 -12.16 7.38 20.81
C ILE A 98 -12.48 6.48 22.01
N SER A 99 -12.55 5.16 21.79
CA SER A 99 -12.58 4.19 22.88
C SER A 99 -11.19 4.13 23.54
N PRO A 100 -11.03 4.43 24.83
CA PRO A 100 -9.75 4.33 25.53
C PRO A 100 -9.19 2.91 25.42
N GLY A 101 -7.87 2.78 25.41
CA GLY A 101 -7.17 1.50 25.23
C GLY A 101 -7.48 0.43 26.28
N ASP A 102 -8.08 0.81 27.40
CA ASP A 102 -8.46 -0.06 28.51
C ASP A 102 -9.99 -0.20 28.71
N ASN A 103 -10.82 0.37 27.83
CA ASN A 103 -12.27 0.50 27.95
C ASN A 103 -12.77 1.23 29.22
N ARG A 104 -11.93 2.05 29.87
CA ARG A 104 -12.32 2.90 31.01
C ARG A 104 -12.14 4.37 30.63
N PHE A 105 -13.25 5.02 30.31
CA PHE A 105 -13.36 6.44 29.93
C PHE A 105 -12.97 7.47 31.03
N SER A 106 -12.20 7.06 32.05
CA SER A 106 -11.94 7.84 33.26
C SER A 106 -10.46 7.93 33.66
N THR A 107 -9.52 7.34 32.91
CA THR A 107 -8.10 7.35 33.27
C THR A 107 -7.32 8.39 32.46
N MET A 108 -6.39 9.06 33.15
CA MET A 108 -5.23 9.79 32.61
C MET A 108 -5.44 10.85 31.50
N GLY A 109 -6.67 11.32 31.30
CA GLY A 109 -6.97 12.41 30.37
C GLY A 109 -6.87 12.04 28.89
N HIS A 110 -7.00 10.75 28.54
CA HIS A 110 -6.91 10.20 27.19
C HIS A 110 -5.52 10.28 26.56
N ALA A 111 -4.49 10.54 27.37
CA ALA A 111 -3.11 10.62 26.91
C ALA A 111 -2.60 9.28 26.34
N GLU A 112 -3.24 8.16 26.65
CA GLU A 112 -2.82 6.82 26.21
C GLU A 112 -2.87 6.63 24.69
N VAL A 113 -3.66 7.43 23.96
CA VAL A 113 -3.86 7.30 22.50
C VAL A 113 -3.74 8.63 21.76
N ASP A 114 -3.32 9.69 22.44
CA ASP A 114 -3.30 11.05 21.95
C ASP A 114 -2.04 11.35 21.10
N ILE A 115 -1.88 10.60 20.01
CA ILE A 115 -0.75 10.73 19.08
C ILE A 115 -1.24 10.68 17.63
N ALA A 116 -0.65 11.54 16.80
CA ALA A 116 -0.87 11.58 15.36
C ALA A 116 0.46 11.73 14.62
N VAL A 117 0.54 11.12 13.44
CA VAL A 117 1.65 11.26 12.50
C VAL A 117 1.14 12.00 11.26
N LEU A 118 1.74 13.15 10.96
CA LEU A 118 1.51 13.92 9.75
C LEU A 118 2.63 13.61 8.77
N SER A 119 2.25 13.06 7.61
CA SER A 119 3.16 12.85 6.48
C SER A 119 3.22 14.11 5.65
N LEU A 120 4.41 14.67 5.45
CA LEU A 120 4.61 15.96 4.80
C LEU A 120 4.94 15.79 3.31
N SER A 121 4.53 16.75 2.48
CA SER A 121 4.90 16.74 1.05
C SER A 121 6.29 17.30 0.77
N LYS A 122 6.96 17.81 1.81
CA LYS A 122 8.34 18.31 1.73
C LYS A 122 9.21 17.53 2.71
N PRO A 123 10.47 17.24 2.36
CA PRO A 123 11.38 16.53 3.25
C PRO A 123 11.96 17.50 4.29
N LEU A 124 11.12 17.98 5.21
CA LEU A 124 11.52 18.98 6.20
C LEU A 124 12.65 18.47 7.11
N GLY A 125 12.69 17.17 7.41
CA GLY A 125 13.76 16.54 8.17
C GLY A 125 15.14 16.75 7.54
N ASP A 126 15.25 16.70 6.21
CA ASP A 126 16.53 16.93 5.50
C ASP A 126 17.09 18.35 5.75
N THR A 127 16.22 19.31 6.04
CA THR A 127 16.59 20.72 6.29
C THR A 127 16.75 21.03 7.78
N TYR A 128 15.78 20.60 8.58
CA TYR A 128 15.67 20.98 9.99
C TYR A 128 16.21 19.94 10.96
N GLY A 129 16.56 18.74 10.48
CA GLY A 129 16.91 17.59 11.31
C GLY A 129 15.66 16.92 11.90
N TRP A 130 15.86 15.78 12.54
CA TRP A 130 14.81 15.04 13.23
C TRP A 130 15.37 14.38 14.50
N PHE A 131 14.47 13.97 15.40
CA PHE A 131 14.80 13.22 16.59
C PHE A 131 15.02 11.75 16.25
N GLY A 132 15.98 11.10 16.92
CA GLY A 132 15.90 9.65 17.08
C GLY A 132 14.64 9.28 17.87
N VAL A 133 14.17 8.05 17.76
CA VAL A 133 13.05 7.55 18.58
C VAL A 133 13.57 6.38 19.41
N ASP A 134 13.30 6.39 20.71
CA ASP A 134 13.61 5.30 21.62
C ASP A 134 12.30 4.73 22.21
N PRO A 135 11.78 3.64 21.62
CA PRO A 135 10.55 3.01 22.08
C PRO A 135 10.76 2.15 23.34
N ASP A 136 12.01 1.97 23.80
CA ASP A 136 12.35 1.06 24.88
C ASP A 136 12.66 1.78 26.20
N PHE A 137 12.26 3.05 26.33
CA PHE A 137 12.44 3.89 27.52
C PHE A 137 11.47 3.52 28.67
N ASN A 138 11.45 2.24 29.06
CA ASN A 138 10.39 1.61 29.84
C ASN A 138 10.36 1.96 31.34
N ASN A 139 11.40 2.61 31.89
CA ASN A 139 11.51 2.86 33.33
C ASN A 139 11.26 4.33 33.70
N GLY A 140 10.98 5.20 32.72
CA GLY A 140 11.07 6.63 32.91
C GLY A 140 12.49 7.08 33.26
N GLY A 141 12.65 8.34 33.62
CA GLY A 141 13.93 8.94 33.96
C GLY A 141 13.98 10.43 33.63
N ARG A 142 15.19 10.95 33.51
CA ARG A 142 15.38 12.35 33.13
C ARG A 142 15.01 12.58 31.68
N VAL A 143 14.21 13.61 31.45
CA VAL A 143 13.79 14.05 30.13
C VAL A 143 13.84 15.56 30.03
N SER A 144 13.86 16.03 28.79
CA SER A 144 13.70 17.40 28.37
C SER A 144 12.42 17.54 27.57
N VAL A 145 11.80 18.70 27.65
CA VAL A 145 10.62 19.06 26.84
C VAL A 145 10.93 20.33 26.08
N ILE A 146 10.66 20.35 24.78
CA ILE A 146 10.67 21.58 23.98
C ILE A 146 9.27 21.83 23.43
N GLY A 147 8.80 23.07 23.45
CA GLY A 147 7.60 23.45 22.73
C GLY A 147 7.34 24.94 22.69
N HIS A 148 6.14 25.29 22.23
CA HIS A 148 5.71 26.67 21.97
C HIS A 148 4.48 27.05 22.81
N PRO A 149 4.59 27.12 24.15
CA PRO A 149 3.47 27.46 25.00
C PRO A 149 3.05 28.93 24.89
N GLY A 150 1.74 29.17 24.96
CA GLY A 150 1.17 30.52 24.96
C GLY A 150 1.56 31.34 26.20
N ALA A 151 1.86 30.69 27.33
CA ALA A 151 2.38 31.34 28.54
C ALA A 151 3.73 32.05 28.30
N TRP A 152 4.46 31.62 27.27
CA TRP A 152 5.71 32.19 26.80
C TRP A 152 5.56 32.79 25.40
N GLU A 153 4.38 33.35 25.11
CA GLU A 153 4.05 34.05 23.86
C GLU A 153 4.30 33.22 22.58
N ASN A 154 4.31 31.89 22.70
CA ASN A 154 4.64 30.91 21.67
C ASN A 154 6.10 30.93 21.18
N TYR A 155 7.01 31.56 21.92
CA TYR A 155 8.44 31.34 21.70
C TYR A 155 8.80 29.88 21.98
N SER A 156 9.88 29.40 21.35
CA SER A 156 10.44 28.09 21.67
C SER A 156 11.06 28.13 23.07
N VAL A 157 10.60 27.23 23.94
CA VAL A 157 11.13 27.09 25.30
C VAL A 157 11.45 25.65 25.61
N ARG A 158 12.35 25.46 26.56
CA ARG A 158 12.74 24.15 27.09
C ARG A 158 12.61 24.11 28.60
N ASP A 159 12.19 22.97 29.12
CA ASP A 159 12.36 22.62 30.53
C ASP A 159 12.94 21.20 30.64
N ASP A 160 13.57 20.91 31.77
CA ASP A 160 14.24 19.66 32.07
C ASP A 160 13.74 19.12 33.41
N GLY A 161 13.39 17.85 33.46
CA GLY A 161 12.86 17.21 34.67
C GLY A 161 12.90 15.70 34.60
N SER A 162 11.95 15.06 35.28
CA SER A 162 11.86 13.61 35.37
C SER A 162 10.43 13.14 35.15
N VAL A 163 10.32 11.95 34.58
CA VAL A 163 9.06 11.23 34.42
C VAL A 163 9.21 9.81 34.93
N TYR A 164 8.12 9.20 35.38
CA TYR A 164 8.06 7.76 35.59
C TYR A 164 7.10 7.13 34.59
N ALA A 165 7.40 5.90 34.16
CA ALA A 165 6.57 5.18 33.20
C ALA A 165 5.40 4.50 33.90
N ASP A 166 4.22 4.58 33.30
CA ASP A 166 3.10 3.68 33.55
C ASP A 166 2.89 2.82 32.31
N ALA A 167 3.50 1.63 32.31
CA ALA A 167 3.44 0.72 31.18
C ALA A 167 2.05 0.10 30.97
N THR A 168 1.17 0.16 31.97
CA THR A 168 -0.20 -0.36 31.84
C THR A 168 -1.01 0.57 30.94
N ASP A 169 -0.85 1.86 31.18
CA ASP A 169 -1.62 2.90 30.52
C ASP A 169 -0.83 3.56 29.37
N GLN A 170 0.38 3.07 29.06
CA GLN A 170 1.21 3.56 27.95
C GLN A 170 1.44 5.09 28.02
N VAL A 171 1.75 5.58 29.21
CA VAL A 171 2.06 6.99 29.44
C VAL A 171 3.27 7.18 30.34
N TYR A 172 3.85 8.38 30.25
CA TYR A 172 4.79 8.90 31.23
C TYR A 172 4.09 9.94 32.10
N ILE A 173 4.36 9.90 33.40
CA ILE A 173 3.78 10.82 34.37
C ILE A 173 4.84 11.84 34.80
N ASN A 174 4.51 13.12 34.66
CA ASN A 174 5.35 14.24 35.09
C ASN A 174 5.44 14.26 36.62
N GLU A 175 6.65 14.21 37.17
CA GLU A 175 6.90 14.28 38.62
C GLU A 175 6.59 15.67 39.23
N GLY A 176 6.05 16.58 38.44
CA GLY A 176 5.69 17.95 38.84
C GLY A 176 6.86 18.92 38.78
N ASN A 177 7.97 18.53 38.15
CA ASN A 177 9.18 19.35 37.99
C ASN A 177 9.42 19.86 36.56
N ILE A 178 8.54 19.50 35.62
CA ILE A 178 8.52 20.04 34.26
C ILE A 178 7.33 20.98 34.14
N GLU A 179 7.59 22.24 33.78
CA GLU A 179 6.52 23.20 33.49
C GLU A 179 5.87 22.90 32.13
N ILE A 180 4.56 22.68 32.14
CA ILE A 180 3.76 22.44 30.94
C ILE A 180 2.58 23.40 30.92
N ASN A 181 2.42 24.10 29.79
CA ASN A 181 1.38 25.08 29.54
C ASN A 181 0.66 24.80 28.20
N PRO A 182 -0.57 25.31 28.00
CA PRO A 182 -1.23 25.23 26.70
C PRO A 182 -0.32 25.72 25.56
N GLY A 183 -0.22 24.91 24.50
CA GLY A 183 0.72 25.10 23.39
C GLY A 183 1.93 24.15 23.43
N ASN A 184 2.29 23.59 24.60
CA ASN A 184 3.26 22.49 24.67
C ASN A 184 2.72 21.18 24.07
N SER A 185 1.39 21.02 23.99
CA SER A 185 0.74 19.82 23.43
C SER A 185 1.35 19.40 22.09
N GLY A 186 1.74 18.13 22.00
CA GLY A 186 2.42 17.52 20.87
C GLY A 186 3.94 17.72 20.82
N GLY A 187 4.50 18.55 21.70
CA GLY A 187 5.95 18.72 21.83
C GLY A 187 6.65 17.45 22.33
N PRO A 188 7.90 17.20 21.93
CA PRO A 188 8.60 15.98 22.31
C PRO A 188 8.97 16.01 23.78
N ILE A 189 8.85 14.84 24.42
CA ILE A 189 9.68 14.52 25.58
C ILE A 189 10.83 13.64 25.10
N PHE A 190 12.06 13.98 25.48
CA PHE A 190 13.25 13.34 24.94
C PHE A 190 14.41 13.36 25.93
N TYR A 191 15.41 12.51 25.70
CA TYR A 191 16.71 12.62 26.36
C TYR A 191 17.81 12.95 25.34
N GLN A 192 18.89 13.55 25.82
CA GLN A 192 20.07 13.82 25.01
C GLN A 192 21.08 12.68 25.16
N SER A 193 21.45 12.03 24.07
CA SER A 193 22.56 11.07 24.00
C SER A 193 23.75 11.66 23.24
N SER A 194 24.86 10.92 23.21
CA SER A 194 26.04 11.25 22.39
C SER A 194 25.75 11.21 20.88
N SER A 195 24.71 10.48 20.45
CA SER A 195 24.31 10.35 19.04
C SER A 195 23.23 11.34 18.63
N GLY A 196 22.67 12.09 19.57
CA GLY A 196 21.60 13.06 19.32
C GLY A 196 20.48 12.99 20.36
N PRO A 197 19.42 13.80 20.20
CA PRO A 197 18.21 13.72 20.98
C PRO A 197 17.38 12.49 20.57
N TYR A 198 16.82 11.79 21.54
CA TYR A 198 15.94 10.65 21.32
C TYR A 198 14.59 10.93 21.98
N ALA A 199 13.56 11.10 21.16
CA ALA A 199 12.18 11.23 21.62
C ALA A 199 11.71 9.88 22.17
N VAL A 200 11.09 9.94 23.34
CA VAL A 200 10.50 8.78 24.04
C VAL A 200 8.98 8.90 24.12
N GLY A 201 8.46 10.12 23.93
CA GLY A 201 7.04 10.40 24.02
C GLY A 201 6.71 11.80 23.53
N LEU A 202 5.48 12.23 23.80
CA LEU A 202 5.03 13.60 23.54
C LEU A 202 4.15 14.14 24.66
N VAL A 203 4.07 15.46 24.78
CA VAL A 203 3.19 16.13 25.72
C VAL A 203 1.74 16.00 25.26
N SER A 204 0.91 15.27 26.00
CA SER A 204 -0.54 15.21 25.77
C SER A 204 -1.25 16.20 26.71
N THR A 205 -1.04 16.04 28.02
CA THR A 205 -1.61 16.91 29.05
C THR A 205 -0.51 17.51 29.94
N LYS A 206 -0.90 18.30 30.94
CA LYS A 206 0.04 18.86 31.92
C LYS A 206 0.78 17.78 32.74
N SER A 207 0.11 16.67 33.03
CA SER A 207 0.59 15.65 33.95
C SER A 207 0.93 14.32 33.28
N TYR A 208 0.38 14.07 32.10
CA TYR A 208 0.49 12.80 31.37
C TYR A 208 1.01 13.04 29.96
N PHE A 209 2.06 12.33 29.60
CA PHE A 209 2.70 12.35 28.30
C PHE A 209 2.51 11.00 27.63
N THR A 210 2.16 10.98 26.34
CA THR A 210 1.96 9.74 25.60
C THR A 210 3.30 9.03 25.40
N ASP A 211 3.36 7.74 25.71
CA ASP A 211 4.56 6.89 25.51
C ASP A 211 4.60 6.35 24.08
N ILE A 212 5.64 6.71 23.30
CA ILE A 212 5.80 6.22 21.92
C ILE A 212 6.02 4.71 21.88
N GLY A 213 6.59 4.09 22.93
CA GLY A 213 6.81 2.65 23.01
C GLY A 213 5.54 1.84 22.77
N GLY A 214 4.41 2.29 23.35
CA GLY A 214 3.09 1.69 23.16
C GLY A 214 2.57 1.77 21.72
N HIS A 215 3.07 2.71 20.92
CA HIS A 215 2.61 3.01 19.57
C HIS A 215 3.62 2.64 18.48
N TRP A 216 4.79 2.13 18.87
CA TRP A 216 5.95 2.05 17.98
C TRP A 216 5.72 1.19 16.73
N ASN A 217 4.97 0.09 16.84
CA ASN A 217 4.69 -0.75 15.67
C ASN A 217 3.85 -0.02 14.62
N TRP A 218 2.76 0.64 15.05
CA TRP A 218 1.95 1.48 14.16
C TRP A 218 2.75 2.65 13.60
N MET A 219 3.50 3.36 14.45
CA MET A 219 4.26 4.53 14.03
C MET A 219 5.32 4.14 13.00
N LYS A 220 6.05 3.04 13.22
CA LYS A 220 7.04 2.49 12.29
C LYS A 220 6.44 2.10 10.95
N GLU A 221 5.25 1.50 10.94
CA GLU A 221 4.52 1.21 9.69
C GLU A 221 4.10 2.49 8.98
N THR A 222 3.62 3.48 9.72
CA THR A 222 3.18 4.77 9.18
C THR A 222 4.32 5.54 8.53
N ILE A 223 5.49 5.59 9.17
CA ILE A 223 6.66 6.38 8.68
C ILE A 223 7.50 5.63 7.64
N ARG A 224 7.41 4.30 7.53
CA ARG A 224 8.26 3.54 6.59
C ARG A 224 8.00 3.93 5.13
N ASP A 225 6.74 4.22 4.81
CA ASP A 225 6.26 4.30 3.43
C ASP A 225 5.70 5.68 3.07
N ASN A 226 5.82 6.67 3.96
CA ASN A 226 5.25 7.99 3.72
C ASN A 226 6.16 8.93 2.92
N ASP A 227 7.43 8.57 2.71
CA ASP A 227 8.36 9.26 1.79
C ASP A 227 7.74 9.41 0.38
N ARG A 228 6.79 8.52 0.01
CA ARG A 228 5.97 8.62 -1.22
C ARG A 228 5.18 9.92 -1.36
N PHE A 229 4.94 10.63 -0.27
CA PHE A 229 4.25 11.92 -0.29
C PHE A 229 5.17 13.10 -0.64
N ILE A 230 6.50 12.91 -0.66
CA ILE A 230 7.45 13.96 -0.98
C ILE A 230 7.30 14.39 -2.44
N ASP A 231 7.08 15.68 -2.68
CA ASP A 231 6.99 16.25 -4.02
C ASP A 231 8.28 15.97 -4.81
N GLY A 232 8.15 15.32 -5.99
CA GLY A 232 9.29 14.98 -6.83
C GLY A 232 10.08 13.75 -6.36
N TYR A 233 9.48 12.88 -5.54
CA TYR A 233 10.07 11.61 -5.15
C TYR A 233 10.41 10.75 -6.40
N ALA A 234 11.64 10.24 -6.46
CA ALA A 234 12.23 9.65 -7.67
C ALA A 234 11.65 8.28 -8.06
N GLY A 235 10.70 7.75 -7.29
CA GLY A 235 10.17 6.38 -7.40
C GLY A 235 10.93 5.37 -6.55
N HIS A 236 10.34 4.18 -6.38
CA HIS A 236 10.88 3.07 -5.61
C HIS A 236 11.47 1.99 -6.51
N THR A 237 12.41 1.20 -5.98
CA THR A 237 12.79 -0.09 -6.57
C THR A 237 12.26 -1.22 -5.70
N VAL A 238 11.56 -2.15 -6.32
CA VAL A 238 10.76 -3.17 -5.67
C VAL A 238 11.02 -4.52 -6.33
N THR A 239 11.41 -5.55 -5.57
CA THR A 239 11.96 -6.81 -6.11
C THR A 239 11.34 -8.08 -5.54
N GLY A 240 10.28 -8.59 -6.16
CA GLY A 240 9.50 -9.78 -5.81
C GLY A 240 10.27 -11.03 -5.39
N THR A 241 9.51 -12.03 -4.97
CA THR A 241 10.00 -13.33 -4.56
C THR A 241 10.09 -14.25 -5.79
N SER A 242 10.20 -15.56 -5.56
CA SER A 242 10.06 -16.58 -6.61
C SER A 242 8.63 -17.14 -6.69
N GLY A 243 7.69 -16.55 -5.96
CA GLY A 243 6.27 -16.93 -5.94
C GLY A 243 5.42 -15.92 -6.70
N ASN A 244 4.10 -16.13 -6.68
CA ASN A 244 3.17 -15.18 -7.31
C ASN A 244 3.03 -13.94 -6.42
N ASP A 245 3.62 -12.83 -6.82
CA ASP A 245 3.57 -11.57 -6.08
C ASP A 245 2.49 -10.61 -6.60
N VAL A 246 2.00 -9.77 -5.69
CA VAL A 246 1.09 -8.66 -6.01
C VAL A 246 1.70 -7.36 -5.50
N PHE A 247 1.98 -6.46 -6.44
CA PHE A 247 2.54 -5.13 -6.21
C PHE A 247 1.41 -4.10 -6.35
N GLY A 248 1.35 -3.09 -5.49
CA GLY A 248 0.35 -2.02 -5.56
C GLY A 248 0.28 -1.14 -4.31
N LEU A 249 -0.65 -0.16 -4.35
CA LEU A 249 -0.93 0.82 -3.29
C LEU A 249 -1.99 0.32 -2.29
N PHE A 250 -1.73 -0.71 -1.47
CA PHE A 250 -2.62 -1.01 -0.33
C PHE A 250 -1.89 -1.39 0.96
N ALA A 251 -2.21 -0.61 2.00
CA ALA A 251 -1.61 -0.52 3.32
C ALA A 251 -1.74 -1.78 4.23
N THR A 252 -2.02 -2.97 3.70
CA THR A 252 -2.26 -4.15 4.56
C THR A 252 -1.58 -5.45 4.11
N LYS A 253 -0.56 -5.37 3.24
CA LYS A 253 0.46 -6.40 2.86
C LYS A 253 0.63 -6.49 1.35
N GLY A 254 1.05 -5.40 0.71
CA GLY A 254 1.40 -5.36 -0.71
C GLY A 254 2.62 -4.48 -0.92
N ARG A 255 3.48 -4.87 -1.85
CA ARG A 255 4.72 -4.17 -2.16
C ARG A 255 4.45 -2.94 -3.02
N TYR A 256 5.02 -1.80 -2.67
CA TYR A 256 4.53 -0.48 -3.09
C TYR A 256 4.86 -0.09 -4.54
N THR A 257 3.88 0.39 -5.29
CA THR A 257 4.07 1.36 -6.38
C THR A 257 3.54 2.72 -5.89
N SER A 258 3.99 3.86 -6.39
CA SER A 258 3.79 5.20 -5.85
C SER A 258 3.59 6.23 -6.97
N VAL A 259 3.46 7.52 -6.61
CA VAL A 259 3.38 8.63 -7.57
C VAL A 259 4.67 8.81 -8.39
N GLY A 260 5.79 8.25 -7.93
CA GLY A 260 7.09 8.33 -8.58
C GLY A 260 7.26 7.34 -9.74
N ASN A 261 8.40 7.42 -10.45
CA ASN A 261 8.73 6.49 -11.52
C ASN A 261 9.33 5.21 -10.91
N ASP A 262 8.52 4.18 -10.73
CA ASP A 262 8.96 2.99 -10.01
C ASP A 262 9.66 1.97 -10.91
N THR A 263 10.46 1.13 -10.29
CA THR A 263 11.02 -0.07 -10.91
C THR A 263 10.56 -1.30 -10.13
N VAL A 264 9.84 -2.19 -10.80
CA VAL A 264 9.37 -3.45 -10.22
C VAL A 264 10.09 -4.61 -10.89
N TYR A 265 10.60 -5.54 -10.11
CA TYR A 265 11.07 -6.85 -10.57
C TYR A 265 10.10 -7.88 -9.98
N GLY A 266 9.29 -8.54 -10.82
CA GLY A 266 8.38 -9.61 -10.39
C GLY A 266 9.17 -10.83 -9.95
N GLY A 267 10.02 -11.33 -10.83
CA GLY A 267 10.90 -12.46 -10.57
C GLY A 267 10.37 -13.72 -11.25
N ALA A 268 10.20 -14.80 -10.48
CA ALA A 268 9.61 -16.03 -10.98
C ALA A 268 8.21 -16.18 -10.39
N GLY A 269 7.32 -16.83 -11.11
CA GLY A 269 5.93 -16.98 -10.70
C GLY A 269 5.01 -16.21 -11.63
N ARG A 270 3.82 -15.88 -11.13
CA ARG A 270 2.85 -15.04 -11.80
C ARG A 270 2.70 -13.76 -11.00
N ASP A 271 3.30 -12.70 -11.50
CA ASP A 271 3.41 -11.42 -10.84
C ASP A 271 2.40 -10.42 -11.38
N THR A 272 1.76 -9.69 -10.47
CA THR A 272 0.70 -8.74 -10.79
C THR A 272 1.03 -7.37 -10.22
N VAL A 273 1.04 -6.34 -11.05
CA VAL A 273 1.16 -4.95 -10.60
C VAL A 273 -0.20 -4.27 -10.73
N LYS A 274 -0.66 -3.67 -9.63
CA LYS A 274 -1.93 -2.95 -9.54
C LYS A 274 -1.74 -1.46 -9.77
N PHE A 275 -2.62 -0.91 -10.59
CA PHE A 275 -2.67 0.50 -10.97
C PHE A 275 -4.00 1.09 -10.55
N GLN A 276 -4.02 2.34 -10.11
CA GLN A 276 -5.26 3.04 -9.78
C GLN A 276 -5.92 3.61 -11.05
N GLY A 277 -7.22 3.39 -11.19
CA GLY A 277 -7.98 3.84 -12.35
C GLY A 277 -8.12 2.79 -13.45
N PRO A 278 -8.95 3.06 -14.46
CA PRO A 278 -9.16 2.15 -15.58
C PRO A 278 -7.91 2.06 -16.46
N GLY A 279 -7.69 0.92 -17.13
CA GLY A 279 -6.55 0.75 -18.05
C GLY A 279 -6.51 1.75 -19.22
N SER A 280 -7.62 2.46 -19.48
CA SER A 280 -7.66 3.57 -20.44
C SER A 280 -6.85 4.79 -20.00
N ASP A 281 -6.48 4.91 -18.74
CA ASP A 281 -5.70 6.02 -18.19
C ASP A 281 -4.19 5.81 -18.39
N PHE A 282 -3.81 4.60 -18.81
CA PHE A 282 -2.43 4.20 -18.98
C PHE A 282 -2.05 4.04 -20.45
N THR A 283 -0.76 4.13 -20.70
CA THR A 283 -0.13 3.67 -21.94
C THR A 283 1.05 2.78 -21.58
N PHE A 284 1.33 1.76 -22.38
CA PHE A 284 2.46 0.89 -22.11
C PHE A 284 3.19 0.47 -23.39
N THR A 285 4.45 0.11 -23.22
CA THR A 285 5.29 -0.54 -24.23
C THR A 285 5.91 -1.79 -23.63
N ARG A 286 5.95 -2.88 -24.39
CA ARG A 286 6.56 -4.15 -23.94
C ARG A 286 7.75 -4.51 -24.85
N ASN A 287 8.88 -4.84 -24.25
CA ASN A 287 10.08 -5.33 -24.92
C ASN A 287 10.60 -6.57 -24.18
N GLY A 288 10.38 -7.75 -24.76
CA GLY A 288 10.62 -9.01 -24.04
C GLY A 288 9.72 -9.13 -22.82
N THR A 289 10.32 -9.35 -21.64
CA THR A 289 9.62 -9.39 -20.35
C THR A 289 9.55 -8.03 -19.66
N THR A 290 10.17 -6.99 -20.24
CA THR A 290 10.11 -5.63 -19.69
C THR A 290 8.88 -4.89 -20.20
N ILE A 291 8.11 -4.33 -19.28
CA ILE A 291 6.99 -3.44 -19.55
C ILE A 291 7.36 -2.05 -19.04
N THR A 292 7.22 -1.03 -19.87
CA THR A 292 7.15 0.34 -19.39
C THR A 292 5.71 0.79 -19.47
N ILE A 293 5.16 1.27 -18.35
CA ILE A 293 3.80 1.82 -18.27
C ILE A 293 3.87 3.28 -17.84
N THR A 294 2.94 4.10 -18.32
CA THR A 294 2.89 5.54 -18.04
C THR A 294 1.45 5.93 -17.82
N ASP A 295 1.17 6.49 -16.64
CA ASP A 295 -0.11 7.13 -16.35
C ASP A 295 -0.23 8.46 -17.10
N LYS A 296 -1.39 8.68 -17.73
CA LYS A 296 -1.72 9.92 -18.45
C LYS A 296 -2.37 10.97 -17.56
N THR A 297 -2.83 10.60 -16.37
CA THR A 297 -3.52 11.51 -15.44
C THR A 297 -2.55 12.27 -14.54
N GLY A 298 -1.33 11.73 -14.34
CA GLY A 298 -0.32 12.27 -13.43
C GLY A 298 -0.56 11.89 -11.96
N SER A 299 -1.50 10.97 -11.72
CA SER A 299 -1.74 10.35 -10.41
C SER A 299 -0.68 9.30 -10.08
N GLU A 300 -0.02 8.76 -11.09
CA GLU A 300 1.12 7.86 -11.01
C GLU A 300 2.24 8.31 -11.96
N GLY A 301 3.43 7.73 -11.79
CA GLY A 301 4.60 8.01 -12.60
C GLY A 301 4.68 7.17 -13.88
N ARG A 302 5.90 7.07 -14.39
CA ARG A 302 6.31 6.16 -15.46
C ARG A 302 7.09 5.00 -14.86
N ASP A 303 6.46 3.83 -14.81
CA ASP A 303 7.05 2.66 -14.18
C ASP A 303 7.73 1.73 -15.19
N THR A 304 8.73 1.02 -14.70
CA THR A 304 9.43 -0.04 -15.44
C THR A 304 9.29 -1.36 -14.68
N LEU A 305 8.65 -2.33 -15.31
CA LEU A 305 8.32 -3.62 -14.73
C LEU A 305 9.13 -4.70 -15.47
N TYR A 306 9.87 -5.52 -14.71
CA TYR A 306 10.62 -6.65 -15.20
C TYR A 306 9.96 -7.93 -14.73
N ASP A 307 9.77 -8.89 -15.64
CA ASP A 307 9.23 -10.21 -15.32
C ASP A 307 7.88 -10.12 -14.58
N VAL A 308 6.98 -9.29 -15.11
CA VAL A 308 5.60 -9.11 -14.61
C VAL A 308 4.62 -9.64 -15.65
N GLU A 309 3.75 -10.56 -15.23
CA GLU A 309 2.77 -11.19 -16.10
C GLU A 309 1.47 -10.41 -16.22
N ARG A 310 1.07 -9.63 -15.20
CA ARG A 310 -0.27 -9.02 -15.18
C ARG A 310 -0.26 -7.57 -14.72
N LEU A 311 -1.03 -6.75 -15.42
CA LEU A 311 -1.34 -5.37 -15.04
C LEU A 311 -2.81 -5.32 -14.62
N ASP A 312 -3.07 -5.05 -13.36
CA ASP A 312 -4.42 -5.03 -12.77
C ASP A 312 -4.90 -3.58 -12.65
N PHE A 313 -6.04 -3.27 -13.25
CA PHE A 313 -6.67 -1.96 -13.27
C PHE A 313 -8.08 -2.05 -12.68
N ASP A 314 -8.69 -0.90 -12.36
CA ASP A 314 -10.03 -0.86 -11.76
C ASP A 314 -11.13 -1.48 -12.66
N ASN A 315 -10.87 -1.61 -13.96
CA ASN A 315 -11.81 -2.14 -14.96
C ASN A 315 -11.37 -3.48 -15.58
N GLY A 316 -10.40 -4.16 -14.98
CA GLY A 316 -9.95 -5.49 -15.38
C GLY A 316 -8.43 -5.62 -15.45
N THR A 317 -7.98 -6.83 -15.76
CA THR A 317 -6.57 -7.20 -15.77
C THR A 317 -6.09 -7.44 -17.20
N LEU A 318 -4.97 -6.82 -17.59
CA LEU A 318 -4.24 -7.16 -18.81
C LEU A 318 -3.18 -8.21 -18.51
N ALA A 319 -3.34 -9.40 -19.09
CA ALA A 319 -2.49 -10.55 -18.87
C ALA A 319 -1.50 -10.80 -20.04
N PHE A 320 -0.25 -11.07 -19.68
CA PHE A 320 0.87 -11.41 -20.54
C PHE A 320 1.46 -12.81 -20.25
N ASP A 321 0.84 -13.59 -19.34
CA ASP A 321 1.15 -15.00 -19.10
C ASP A 321 0.68 -15.89 -20.27
N PHE A 322 1.27 -15.67 -21.45
CA PHE A 322 0.94 -16.37 -22.70
C PHE A 322 1.20 -17.87 -22.65
N ASP A 323 2.20 -18.28 -21.87
CA ASP A 323 2.51 -19.69 -21.63
C ASP A 323 1.94 -20.19 -20.30
N GLY A 324 1.36 -19.30 -19.50
CA GLY A 324 0.68 -19.61 -18.24
C GLY A 324 -0.84 -19.75 -18.40
N SER A 325 -1.56 -19.56 -17.30
CA SER A 325 -3.00 -19.77 -17.24
C SER A 325 -3.76 -19.00 -18.30
N ALA A 326 -3.48 -17.70 -18.48
CA ALA A 326 -4.26 -16.87 -19.40
C ALA A 326 -4.14 -17.37 -20.85
N GLY A 327 -2.92 -17.60 -21.34
CA GLY A 327 -2.71 -18.06 -22.70
C GLY A 327 -3.12 -19.51 -22.93
N GLN A 328 -2.85 -20.41 -21.98
CA GLN A 328 -3.28 -21.81 -22.07
C GLN A 328 -4.81 -21.95 -22.06
N THR A 329 -5.51 -21.21 -21.19
CA THR A 329 -6.97 -21.20 -21.19
C THR A 329 -7.53 -20.62 -22.48
N TYR A 330 -6.94 -19.53 -23.01
CA TYR A 330 -7.37 -18.96 -24.29
C TYR A 330 -7.26 -19.99 -25.41
N ARG A 331 -6.12 -20.69 -25.51
CA ARG A 331 -5.87 -21.75 -26.51
C ARG A 331 -6.84 -22.90 -26.36
N LEU A 332 -7.09 -23.37 -25.13
CA LEU A 332 -7.99 -24.48 -24.88
C LEU A 332 -9.44 -24.11 -25.22
N TYR A 333 -9.85 -22.89 -24.89
CA TYR A 333 -11.17 -22.36 -25.23
C TYR A 333 -11.34 -22.26 -26.75
N GLN A 334 -10.35 -21.72 -27.48
CA GLN A 334 -10.38 -21.67 -28.93
C GLN A 334 -10.36 -23.07 -29.56
N ALA A 335 -9.58 -24.01 -29.01
CA ALA A 335 -9.56 -25.39 -29.51
C ALA A 335 -10.90 -26.09 -29.29
N ALA A 336 -11.52 -25.89 -28.12
CA ALA A 336 -12.80 -26.49 -27.76
C ALA A 336 -13.97 -25.90 -28.55
N PHE A 337 -13.94 -24.61 -28.86
CA PHE A 337 -15.11 -23.90 -29.40
C PHE A 337 -14.85 -23.20 -30.73
N ALA A 338 -13.70 -23.40 -31.38
CA ALA A 338 -13.34 -22.83 -32.69
C ALA A 338 -13.81 -21.38 -32.88
N ARG A 339 -13.61 -20.54 -31.86
CA ARG A 339 -13.95 -19.13 -31.83
C ARG A 339 -13.05 -18.39 -30.86
N THR A 340 -12.94 -17.09 -31.02
CA THR A 340 -12.38 -16.21 -29.99
C THR A 340 -13.22 -16.33 -28.71
N PRO A 341 -12.60 -16.58 -27.55
CA PRO A 341 -13.30 -16.58 -26.27
C PRO A 341 -13.97 -15.24 -26.00
N ASP A 342 -15.19 -15.26 -25.45
CA ASP A 342 -15.76 -14.04 -24.88
C ASP A 342 -15.06 -13.68 -23.57
N ARG A 343 -14.94 -12.39 -23.27
CA ARG A 343 -14.22 -11.89 -22.10
C ARG A 343 -14.72 -12.51 -20.78
N PRO A 344 -16.03 -12.48 -20.44
CA PRO A 344 -16.50 -13.05 -19.18
C PRO A 344 -16.20 -14.55 -19.04
N GLY A 345 -16.45 -15.33 -20.10
CA GLY A 345 -16.17 -16.76 -20.11
C GLY A 345 -14.67 -17.05 -19.96
N LEU A 346 -13.82 -16.30 -20.65
CA LEU A 346 -12.37 -16.44 -20.53
C LEU A 346 -11.90 -16.12 -19.10
N SER A 347 -12.30 -14.98 -18.55
CA SER A 347 -11.91 -14.56 -17.19
C SER A 347 -12.35 -15.57 -16.13
N HIS A 348 -13.58 -16.07 -16.23
CA HIS A 348 -14.06 -17.12 -15.34
C HIS A 348 -13.16 -18.36 -15.39
N ASN A 349 -12.82 -18.84 -16.59
CA ASN A 349 -12.00 -20.04 -16.76
C ASN A 349 -10.55 -19.81 -16.31
N VAL A 350 -9.95 -18.66 -16.63
CA VAL A 350 -8.58 -18.31 -16.17
C VAL A 350 -8.53 -18.31 -14.64
N ASN A 351 -9.53 -17.72 -13.98
CA ASN A 351 -9.61 -17.71 -12.52
C ASN A 351 -9.67 -19.12 -11.91
N LEU A 352 -10.35 -20.07 -12.56
CA LEU A 352 -10.36 -21.47 -12.10
C LEU A 352 -8.97 -22.11 -12.20
N VAL A 353 -8.25 -21.89 -13.29
CA VAL A 353 -6.88 -22.43 -13.48
C VAL A 353 -5.92 -21.78 -12.50
N ASP A 354 -6.05 -20.47 -12.29
CA ASP A 354 -5.27 -19.71 -11.33
C ASP A 354 -5.45 -20.19 -9.89
N GLN A 355 -6.61 -20.80 -9.58
CA GLN A 355 -6.94 -21.42 -8.30
C GLN A 355 -6.61 -22.91 -8.24
N GLY A 356 -5.95 -23.46 -9.26
CA GLY A 356 -5.43 -24.83 -9.28
C GLY A 356 -6.26 -25.84 -10.06
N MET A 357 -7.31 -25.44 -10.79
CA MET A 357 -7.95 -26.34 -11.75
C MET A 357 -6.96 -26.71 -12.86
N THR A 358 -6.81 -28.00 -13.13
CA THR A 358 -5.95 -28.46 -14.23
C THR A 358 -6.62 -28.21 -15.58
N LEU A 359 -5.82 -27.94 -16.62
CA LEU A 359 -6.33 -27.80 -17.98
C LEU A 359 -7.07 -29.05 -18.47
N LYS A 360 -6.70 -30.25 -18.00
CA LYS A 360 -7.41 -31.50 -18.33
C LYS A 360 -8.82 -31.53 -17.73
N GLN A 361 -9.00 -31.06 -16.49
CA GLN A 361 -10.33 -30.94 -15.88
C GLN A 361 -11.19 -29.92 -16.65
N MET A 362 -10.60 -28.78 -17.02
CA MET A 362 -11.28 -27.79 -17.84
C MET A 362 -11.67 -28.35 -19.22
N ALA A 363 -10.76 -29.08 -19.89
CA ALA A 363 -11.04 -29.75 -21.15
C ALA A 363 -12.22 -30.73 -21.02
N GLY A 364 -12.30 -31.47 -19.90
CA GLY A 364 -13.45 -32.32 -19.58
C GLY A 364 -14.76 -31.53 -19.44
N ALA A 365 -14.73 -30.39 -18.74
CA ALA A 365 -15.90 -29.51 -18.60
C ALA A 365 -16.35 -28.94 -19.96
N PHE A 366 -15.40 -28.53 -20.81
CA PHE A 366 -15.70 -28.06 -22.16
C PHE A 366 -16.30 -29.17 -23.02
N ILE A 367 -15.71 -30.37 -23.05
CA ILE A 367 -16.24 -31.51 -23.81
C ILE A 367 -17.66 -31.88 -23.37
N GLY A 368 -17.94 -31.79 -22.06
CA GLY A 368 -19.27 -32.05 -21.51
C GLY A 368 -20.29 -30.92 -21.71
N SER A 369 -19.87 -29.77 -22.23
CA SER A 369 -20.75 -28.61 -22.41
C SER A 369 -21.70 -28.77 -23.61
N ALA A 370 -22.85 -28.10 -23.54
CA ALA A 370 -23.81 -28.09 -24.63
C ALA A 370 -23.22 -27.52 -25.94
N GLU A 371 -22.36 -26.49 -25.85
CA GLU A 371 -21.71 -25.88 -27.02
C GLU A 371 -20.77 -26.87 -27.72
N PHE A 372 -19.97 -27.63 -26.96
CA PHE A 372 -19.07 -28.63 -27.53
C PHE A 372 -19.85 -29.78 -28.16
N ILE A 373 -20.89 -30.27 -27.47
CA ILE A 373 -21.76 -31.33 -27.98
C ILE A 373 -22.46 -30.89 -29.27
N GLN A 374 -22.94 -29.65 -29.35
CA GLN A 374 -23.55 -29.10 -30.57
C GLN A 374 -22.57 -29.05 -31.73
N ARG A 375 -21.29 -28.77 -31.45
CA ARG A 375 -20.25 -28.60 -32.46
C ARG A 375 -19.61 -29.90 -32.94
N TYR A 376 -19.38 -30.84 -32.04
CA TYR A 376 -18.67 -32.10 -32.32
C TYR A 376 -19.57 -33.33 -32.33
N GLY A 377 -20.85 -33.20 -31.93
CA GLY A 377 -21.83 -34.27 -31.88
C GLY A 377 -21.77 -35.13 -30.61
N VAL A 378 -22.89 -35.77 -30.27
CA VAL A 378 -23.00 -36.73 -29.16
C VAL A 378 -22.47 -38.10 -29.60
N GLY A 379 -21.63 -38.73 -28.79
CA GLY A 379 -21.26 -40.15 -28.98
C GLY A 379 -20.55 -40.47 -30.30
N THR A 380 -19.83 -39.49 -30.87
CA THR A 380 -19.10 -39.67 -32.13
C THR A 380 -17.99 -40.70 -32.04
N SER A 381 -17.55 -41.26 -33.16
CA SER A 381 -16.37 -42.13 -33.20
C SER A 381 -15.09 -41.34 -32.90
N ASN A 382 -14.03 -42.00 -32.44
CA ASN A 382 -12.73 -41.34 -32.21
C ASN A 382 -12.17 -40.74 -33.51
N THR A 383 -12.36 -41.39 -34.65
CA THR A 383 -11.94 -40.87 -35.97
C THR A 383 -12.67 -39.57 -36.30
N THR A 384 -13.99 -39.52 -36.08
CA THR A 384 -14.79 -38.32 -36.31
C THR A 384 -14.37 -37.18 -35.39
N TYR A 385 -14.14 -37.48 -34.11
CA TYR A 385 -13.68 -36.52 -33.12
C TYR A 385 -12.32 -35.89 -33.48
N VAL A 386 -11.31 -36.71 -33.76
CA VAL A 386 -9.96 -36.23 -34.12
C VAL A 386 -9.98 -35.44 -35.43
N THR A 387 -10.72 -35.93 -36.44
CA THR A 387 -10.84 -35.22 -37.73
C THR A 387 -11.48 -33.84 -37.55
N ALA A 388 -12.50 -33.73 -36.69
CA ALA A 388 -13.12 -32.45 -36.39
C ALA A 388 -12.15 -31.49 -35.66
N LEU A 389 -11.32 -31.97 -34.73
CA LEU A 389 -10.31 -31.15 -34.07
C LEU A 389 -9.26 -30.60 -35.06
N TYR A 390 -8.76 -31.41 -35.99
CA TYR A 390 -7.88 -30.93 -37.06
C TYR A 390 -8.51 -29.75 -37.82
N GLN A 391 -9.78 -29.89 -38.21
CA GLN A 391 -10.46 -28.86 -38.97
C GLN A 391 -10.73 -27.60 -38.14
N ASN A 392 -11.19 -27.77 -36.89
CA ASN A 392 -11.68 -26.69 -36.03
C ASN A 392 -10.55 -25.93 -35.33
N VAL A 393 -9.44 -26.60 -35.01
CA VAL A 393 -8.29 -26.00 -34.30
C VAL A 393 -7.22 -25.55 -35.28
N LEU A 394 -6.92 -26.37 -36.30
CA LEU A 394 -5.79 -26.14 -37.20
C LEU A 394 -6.22 -25.69 -38.62
N GLY A 395 -7.52 -25.68 -38.91
CA GLY A 395 -8.05 -25.23 -40.20
C GLY A 395 -7.76 -26.18 -41.38
N ARG A 396 -7.33 -27.41 -41.12
CA ARG A 396 -6.93 -28.38 -42.14
C ARG A 396 -7.40 -29.80 -41.83
N GLY A 397 -7.37 -30.69 -42.81
CA GLY A 397 -7.59 -32.11 -42.58
C GLY A 397 -6.40 -32.80 -41.89
N PRO A 398 -6.62 -33.94 -41.23
CA PRO A 398 -5.54 -34.77 -40.72
C PRO A 398 -4.69 -35.34 -41.86
N ASP A 399 -3.39 -35.44 -41.65
CA ASP A 399 -2.56 -36.38 -42.41
C ASP A 399 -2.72 -37.81 -41.83
N PRO A 400 -2.47 -38.87 -42.62
CA PRO A 400 -2.67 -40.25 -42.17
C PRO A 400 -1.83 -40.64 -40.94
N VAL A 401 -0.60 -40.11 -40.82
CA VAL A 401 0.29 -40.46 -39.71
C VAL A 401 -0.18 -39.79 -38.42
N GLY A 402 -0.50 -38.50 -38.48
CA GLY A 402 -1.06 -37.75 -37.37
C GLY A 402 -2.37 -38.35 -36.87
N LEU A 403 -3.30 -38.69 -37.77
CA LEU A 403 -4.57 -39.31 -37.40
C LEU A 403 -4.36 -40.64 -36.68
N ASN A 404 -3.58 -41.56 -37.25
CA ASN A 404 -3.31 -42.86 -36.65
C ASN A 404 -2.65 -42.71 -35.28
N GLY A 405 -1.70 -41.78 -35.12
CA GLY A 405 -1.04 -41.53 -33.84
C GLY A 405 -2.02 -41.07 -32.74
N TRP A 406 -3.04 -40.28 -33.05
CA TRP A 406 -4.08 -39.94 -32.07
C TRP A 406 -4.99 -41.11 -31.75
N LEU A 407 -5.40 -41.86 -32.78
CA LEU A 407 -6.30 -43.01 -32.63
C LEU A 407 -5.67 -44.14 -31.82
N ASP A 408 -4.37 -44.41 -32.00
CA ASP A 408 -3.65 -45.44 -31.26
C ASP A 408 -3.57 -45.10 -29.75
N ARG A 409 -3.35 -43.83 -29.40
CA ARG A 409 -3.35 -43.37 -28.01
C ARG A 409 -4.72 -43.53 -27.34
N LEU A 410 -5.79 -43.24 -28.09
CA LEU A 410 -7.17 -43.44 -27.61
C LEU A 410 -7.53 -44.93 -27.52
N ALA A 411 -7.11 -45.75 -28.48
CA ALA A 411 -7.41 -47.18 -28.52
C ALA A 411 -6.69 -47.96 -27.40
N THR A 412 -5.47 -47.56 -27.07
CA THR A 412 -4.69 -48.14 -25.95
C THR A 412 -5.14 -47.63 -24.58
N GLY A 413 -6.01 -46.62 -24.52
CA GLY A 413 -6.43 -45.98 -23.28
C GLY A 413 -5.33 -45.14 -22.62
N THR A 414 -4.20 -44.92 -23.33
CA THR A 414 -3.10 -44.10 -22.81
C THR A 414 -3.57 -42.66 -22.63
N TRP A 415 -4.38 -42.16 -23.58
CA TRP A 415 -4.99 -40.83 -23.56
C TRP A 415 -6.51 -40.95 -23.66
N ASP A 416 -7.22 -40.06 -22.97
CA ASP A 416 -8.66 -39.85 -23.16
C ASP A 416 -8.94 -38.69 -24.14
N ARG A 417 -10.21 -38.33 -24.34
CA ARG A 417 -10.57 -37.24 -25.26
C ARG A 417 -10.12 -35.86 -24.78
N GLN A 418 -10.04 -35.69 -23.45
CA GLN A 418 -9.57 -34.48 -22.80
C GLN A 418 -8.08 -34.28 -23.09
N ASP A 419 -7.29 -35.35 -22.98
CA ASP A 419 -5.86 -35.34 -23.34
C ASP A 419 -5.66 -34.98 -24.82
N VAL A 420 -6.47 -35.55 -25.71
CA VAL A 420 -6.40 -35.23 -27.14
C VAL A 420 -6.73 -33.77 -27.41
N LEU A 421 -7.82 -33.23 -26.83
CA LEU A 421 -8.17 -31.81 -26.98
C LEU A 421 -7.03 -30.90 -26.48
N LEU A 422 -6.45 -31.22 -25.32
CA LEU A 422 -5.32 -30.48 -24.78
C LEU A 422 -4.09 -30.59 -25.69
N GLY A 423 -3.82 -31.76 -26.28
CA GLY A 423 -2.75 -31.95 -27.25
C GLY A 423 -2.90 -31.11 -28.52
N PHE A 424 -4.12 -30.90 -28.99
CA PHE A 424 -4.39 -29.93 -30.08
C PHE A 424 -4.22 -28.48 -29.61
N SER A 425 -4.76 -28.14 -28.44
CA SER A 425 -4.64 -26.80 -27.83
C SER A 425 -3.18 -26.35 -27.72
N GLU A 426 -2.32 -27.24 -27.21
CA GLU A 426 -0.91 -26.95 -26.95
C GLU A 426 0.03 -27.41 -28.07
N SER A 427 -0.53 -27.74 -29.24
CA SER A 427 0.30 -28.01 -30.41
C SER A 427 1.06 -26.74 -30.84
N PRO A 428 2.32 -26.85 -31.31
CA PRO A 428 3.06 -25.68 -31.80
C PRO A 428 2.33 -24.90 -32.90
N GLU A 429 1.55 -25.60 -33.72
CA GLU A 429 0.73 -25.00 -34.78
C GLU A 429 -0.40 -24.13 -34.18
N ASN A 430 -1.15 -24.62 -33.19
CA ASN A 430 -2.19 -23.84 -32.53
C ASN A 430 -1.61 -22.68 -31.70
N GLN A 431 -0.48 -22.91 -31.01
CA GLN A 431 0.23 -21.84 -30.29
C GLN A 431 0.64 -20.70 -31.24
N ALA A 432 1.12 -21.02 -32.45
CA ALA A 432 1.43 -20.00 -33.46
C ALA A 432 0.18 -19.24 -33.95
N LEU A 433 -0.92 -19.95 -34.21
CA LEU A 433 -2.19 -19.35 -34.65
C LEU A 433 -2.78 -18.40 -33.60
N VAL A 434 -2.78 -18.82 -32.33
CA VAL A 434 -3.32 -18.02 -31.22
C VAL A 434 -2.36 -16.91 -30.82
N GLY A 435 -1.05 -17.15 -30.85
CA GLY A 435 -0.02 -16.18 -30.43
C GLY A 435 -0.16 -14.84 -31.14
N ALA A 436 -0.52 -14.84 -32.42
CA ALA A 436 -0.80 -13.62 -33.17
C ALA A 436 -1.99 -12.82 -32.59
N GLN A 437 -3.05 -13.51 -32.14
CA GLN A 437 -4.28 -12.92 -31.61
C GLN A 437 -4.10 -12.29 -30.22
N ILE A 438 -3.21 -12.86 -29.41
CA ILE A 438 -3.00 -12.44 -28.01
C ILE A 438 -1.73 -11.58 -27.82
N SER A 439 -1.05 -11.22 -28.90
CA SER A 439 0.24 -10.51 -28.86
C SER A 439 0.23 -9.18 -28.10
N ASN A 440 -0.92 -8.48 -28.06
CA ASN A 440 -1.12 -7.24 -27.31
C ASN A 440 -1.57 -7.46 -25.85
N GLY A 441 -1.56 -8.71 -25.37
CA GLY A 441 -2.09 -9.11 -24.08
C GLY A 441 -3.54 -9.59 -24.14
N ILE A 442 -3.96 -10.27 -23.07
CA ILE A 442 -5.28 -10.87 -22.91
C ILE A 442 -6.02 -10.07 -21.84
N TRP A 443 -7.14 -9.44 -22.20
CA TRP A 443 -7.92 -8.69 -21.22
C TRP A 443 -8.91 -9.58 -20.48
N LEU A 444 -8.84 -9.54 -19.16
CA LEU A 444 -9.69 -10.25 -18.22
C LEU A 444 -10.56 -9.24 -17.43
N LEU A 445 -11.75 -9.67 -17.00
CA LEU A 445 -12.70 -8.90 -16.21
C LEU A 445 -12.49 -9.08 -14.71
#